data_AF-A0A352PW49-F1
#
_entry.id   AF-A0A352PW49-F1
#
_cell.length_a   1.000
_cell.length_b   1.000
_cell.length_c   1.000
_cell.angle_alpha   90.00
_cell.angle_beta   90.00
_cell.angle_gamma   90.00
#
_symmetry.space_group_name_H-M   'P 1'
#
loop_
_entity.id
_entity.type
_entity.pdbx_description
1 polymer ?
#
loop_
_entity_poly.entity_id
_entity_poly.type
_entity_poly.pdbx_seq_one_letter_code
_entity_poly.pdbx_strand_id
1 'polypeptide(L)'
;MDHRVPTAVLLANGPAVLDGSQIASFPKCFLPIANRPLVFFQGATLMSAGVERLILVVGADQGQVAQKLVEQIQDLPIEIRCYAQEHIRGTAGTLKEIEHLLQGERFLVMGGDLFLDADLTGLVDYHLASAATATVVAARIEEPAWQMERIETDTQELAKTIHRIHPAYSRRSKLRPIGLYLFEHAALQFIPEEGVFDIKEQLVARLYSHSHRTRVWTVDTYHQNILSGARYLALNADVLQNQVAFPQLNRYLPRVDTAVAAQGGHPAVMTVSPVIQALSSTIHDGAMVIGPTAIGEGCSIGSNALVNSSVLLDGCKVGAGARITNCVLGEGAVVADGAVFHHVIFRSGAQKAEVIPLLLSETTDFEVSHLCPRHETVTSPMTKNSRLMKRVFDLVFSALTLSVLAPLMAVIAIWIKLDSPGGVIFRQRRCGENGKEFTMYKFRSMVDNAEEVKREIQILNEVDGPMFKLSKDPRTTRAGWVLRATNLDELPQLWNILVGDMSLIGPRPLSWDEMRFNPRWRDARLSVPQGLIGLWQIKSHSKASFADWIRYDLEYVNNWSAWLDLKILLKAFVDMTIGRLWSLANA
;
A
#
# COMPACT_ATOMS: atom_id res chain seq x y z
N MET A 1 21.24 -22.45 -32.63
CA MET A 1 20.03 -21.62 -32.81
C MET A 1 20.35 -20.25 -32.26
N ASP A 2 19.87 -19.18 -32.88
CA ASP A 2 20.14 -17.83 -32.38
C ASP A 2 19.31 -17.57 -31.11
N HIS A 3 19.99 -17.42 -29.97
CA HIS A 3 19.33 -17.15 -28.68
C HIS A 3 18.96 -15.66 -28.53
N ARG A 4 19.24 -14.81 -29.51
CA ARG A 4 19.00 -13.37 -29.41
C ARG A 4 17.51 -13.04 -29.55
N VAL A 5 17.06 -12.12 -28.71
CA VAL A 5 15.74 -11.48 -28.77
C VAL A 5 15.99 -9.98 -28.94
N PRO A 6 16.41 -9.50 -30.12
CA PRO A 6 16.96 -8.16 -30.26
C PRO A 6 15.91 -7.06 -30.05
N THR A 7 14.62 -7.38 -30.20
CA THR A 7 13.51 -6.42 -30.13
C THR A 7 12.43 -6.88 -29.16
N ALA A 8 11.94 -5.95 -28.36
CA ALA A 8 10.70 -6.10 -27.61
C ALA A 8 9.71 -4.99 -27.97
N VAL A 9 8.42 -5.28 -27.82
CA VAL A 9 7.31 -4.36 -28.07
C VAL A 9 6.61 -4.09 -26.75
N LEU A 10 6.44 -2.82 -26.42
CA LEU A 10 5.65 -2.37 -25.28
C LEU A 10 4.35 -1.75 -25.78
N LEU A 11 3.22 -2.39 -25.47
CA LEU A 11 1.89 -1.95 -25.89
C LEU A 11 1.32 -0.98 -24.84
N ALA A 12 1.47 0.32 -25.07
CA ALA A 12 1.06 1.39 -24.16
C ALA A 12 0.01 2.28 -24.80
N ASN A 13 -1.23 1.78 -24.86
CA ASN A 13 -2.34 2.51 -25.49
C ASN A 13 -2.92 3.60 -24.57
N GLY A 14 -3.24 4.77 -25.15
CA GLY A 14 -4.00 5.85 -24.52
C GLY A 14 -3.35 6.50 -23.29
N PRO A 15 -3.96 7.56 -22.73
CA PRO A 15 -3.47 8.23 -21.53
C PRO A 15 -3.65 7.38 -20.27
N ALA A 16 -2.97 7.75 -19.20
CA ALA A 16 -3.04 7.05 -17.92
C ALA A 16 -4.40 7.24 -17.24
N VAL A 17 -5.26 6.22 -17.37
CA VAL A 17 -6.58 6.15 -16.75
C VAL A 17 -6.62 5.07 -15.67
N LEU A 18 -7.00 5.45 -14.45
CA LEU A 18 -7.23 4.55 -13.31
C LEU A 18 -8.66 4.73 -12.80
N ASP A 19 -9.40 3.63 -12.63
CA ASP A 19 -10.79 3.64 -12.13
C ASP A 19 -11.71 4.60 -12.90
N GLY A 20 -11.52 4.69 -14.22
CA GLY A 20 -12.28 5.58 -15.11
C GLY A 20 -11.88 7.06 -15.01
N SER A 21 -10.83 7.40 -14.27
CA SER A 21 -10.28 8.76 -14.16
C SER A 21 -8.93 8.87 -14.85
N GLN A 22 -8.82 9.82 -15.77
CA GLN A 22 -7.54 10.21 -16.34
C GLN A 22 -6.72 10.96 -15.28
N ILE A 23 -5.62 10.35 -14.84
CA ILE A 23 -4.74 10.90 -13.81
C ILE A 23 -3.53 11.62 -14.40
N ALA A 24 -3.16 11.33 -15.65
CA ALA A 24 -2.09 12.02 -16.36
C ALA A 24 -2.39 12.15 -17.86
N SER A 25 -1.70 13.09 -18.50
CA SER A 25 -1.83 13.35 -19.94
C SER A 25 -1.09 12.34 -20.81
N PHE A 26 -0.17 11.57 -20.21
CA PHE A 26 0.75 10.65 -20.88
C PHE A 26 0.35 9.17 -20.73
N PRO A 27 0.94 8.24 -21.53
CA PRO A 27 0.66 6.81 -21.45
C PRO A 27 1.01 6.16 -20.10
N LYS A 28 0.27 5.10 -19.72
CA LYS A 28 0.45 4.39 -18.43
C LYS A 28 1.88 3.93 -18.14
N CYS A 29 2.66 3.58 -19.17
CA CYS A 29 4.06 3.18 -19.01
C CYS A 29 4.98 4.30 -18.49
N PHE A 30 4.51 5.55 -18.47
CA PHE A 30 5.24 6.67 -17.88
C PHE A 30 4.78 7.01 -16.46
N LEU A 31 3.81 6.28 -15.89
CA LEU A 31 3.40 6.50 -14.51
C LEU A 31 4.60 6.35 -13.56
N PRO A 32 4.85 7.32 -12.67
CA PRO A 32 5.99 7.27 -11.76
C PRO A 32 5.76 6.26 -10.63
N ILE A 33 6.61 5.25 -10.60
CA ILE A 33 6.76 4.31 -9.48
C ILE A 33 7.97 4.77 -8.68
N ALA A 34 7.72 5.31 -7.48
CA ALA A 34 8.74 5.97 -6.67
C ALA A 34 9.54 7.00 -7.47
N ASN A 35 8.85 7.94 -8.13
CA ASN A 35 9.41 9.00 -8.99
C ASN A 35 10.27 8.50 -10.17
N ARG A 36 10.13 7.23 -10.57
CA ARG A 36 10.73 6.70 -11.80
C ARG A 36 9.65 6.13 -12.71
N PRO A 37 9.65 6.43 -14.01
CA PRO A 37 8.58 5.98 -14.90
C PRO A 37 8.58 4.46 -15.04
N LEU A 38 7.41 3.83 -15.11
CA LEU A 38 7.26 2.38 -15.22
C LEU A 38 8.11 1.75 -16.35
N VAL A 39 8.24 2.43 -17.48
CA VAL A 39 9.03 1.99 -18.65
C VAL A 39 10.50 1.77 -18.33
N PHE A 40 11.04 2.46 -17.32
CA PHE A 40 12.40 2.22 -16.82
C PHE A 40 12.53 0.78 -16.29
N PHE A 41 11.58 0.35 -15.45
CA PHE A 41 11.57 -0.97 -14.86
C PHE A 41 11.34 -2.05 -15.92
N GLN A 42 10.41 -1.80 -16.84
CA GLN A 42 10.12 -2.70 -17.95
C GLN A 42 11.36 -2.92 -18.83
N GLY A 43 12.07 -1.84 -19.18
CA GLY A 43 13.32 -1.92 -19.92
C GLY A 43 14.39 -2.74 -19.19
N ALA A 44 14.58 -2.50 -17.89
CA ALA A 44 15.55 -3.23 -17.07
C ALA A 44 15.25 -4.74 -17.01
N THR A 45 13.98 -5.12 -16.86
CA THR A 45 13.54 -6.52 -16.88
C THR A 45 13.78 -7.16 -18.26
N LEU A 46 13.45 -6.46 -19.34
CA LEU A 46 13.63 -6.96 -20.71
C LEU A 46 15.09 -7.18 -21.10
N MET A 47 16.03 -6.38 -20.57
CA MET A 47 17.47 -6.60 -20.80
C MET A 47 17.94 -7.99 -20.35
N SER A 48 17.36 -8.56 -19.29
CA SER A 48 17.71 -9.91 -18.83
C SER A 48 17.37 -11.00 -19.86
N ALA A 49 16.43 -10.73 -20.76
CA ALA A 49 16.09 -11.60 -21.90
C ALA A 49 16.99 -11.37 -23.13
N GLY A 50 18.00 -10.48 -23.04
CA GLY A 50 18.87 -10.12 -24.15
C GLY A 50 18.27 -9.10 -25.12
N VAL A 51 17.28 -8.32 -24.68
CA VAL A 51 16.66 -7.28 -25.52
C VAL A 51 17.57 -6.06 -25.65
N GLU A 52 17.82 -5.64 -26.88
CA GLU A 52 18.67 -4.49 -27.21
C GLU A 52 17.84 -3.22 -27.48
N ARG A 53 16.63 -3.38 -28.06
CA ARG A 53 15.74 -2.27 -28.40
C ARG A 53 14.29 -2.53 -27.98
N LEU A 54 13.66 -1.52 -27.41
CA LEU A 54 12.24 -1.49 -27.07
C LEU A 54 11.46 -0.59 -28.04
N ILE A 55 10.45 -1.14 -28.70
CA ILE A 55 9.48 -0.39 -29.50
C ILE A 55 8.29 -0.07 -28.60
N LEU A 56 8.13 1.21 -28.25
CA LEU A 56 7.02 1.71 -27.47
C LEU A 56 5.88 2.09 -28.41
N VAL A 57 4.81 1.30 -28.44
CA VAL A 57 3.64 1.58 -29.26
C VAL A 57 2.61 2.35 -28.46
N VAL A 58 2.21 3.50 -28.96
CA VAL A 58 1.24 4.41 -28.33
C VAL A 58 0.17 4.83 -29.34
N GLY A 59 -0.95 5.37 -28.85
CA GLY A 59 -1.98 5.94 -29.72
C GLY A 59 -1.45 7.16 -30.51
N ALA A 60 -2.05 7.43 -31.68
CA ALA A 60 -1.68 8.57 -32.54
C ALA A 60 -1.61 9.90 -31.77
N ASP A 61 -2.54 10.14 -30.85
CA ASP A 61 -2.63 11.34 -30.02
C ASP A 61 -1.54 11.45 -28.95
N GLN A 62 -0.88 10.32 -28.62
CA GLN A 62 0.13 10.21 -27.58
C GLN A 62 1.57 10.19 -28.11
N GLY A 63 1.78 10.07 -29.42
CA GLY A 63 3.10 9.91 -30.05
C GLY A 63 4.11 10.99 -29.67
N GLN A 64 3.71 12.26 -29.79
CA GLN A 64 4.60 13.39 -29.50
C GLN A 64 4.93 13.51 -28.00
N VAL A 65 3.95 13.22 -27.13
CA VAL A 65 4.13 13.26 -25.67
C VAL A 65 5.09 12.14 -25.24
N ALA A 66 4.88 10.92 -25.73
CA ALA A 66 5.73 9.78 -25.42
C ALA A 66 7.18 10.00 -25.88
N GLN A 67 7.39 10.55 -27.08
CA GLN A 67 8.73 10.86 -27.58
C GLN A 67 9.46 11.86 -26.68
N LYS A 68 8.81 12.97 -26.32
CA LYS A 68 9.40 13.98 -25.41
C LYS A 68 9.77 13.37 -24.06
N LEU A 69 8.89 12.52 -23.50
CA LEU A 69 9.16 11.87 -22.22
C LEU A 69 10.36 10.93 -22.32
N VAL A 70 10.47 10.10 -23.36
CA VAL A 70 11.64 9.24 -23.58
C VAL A 70 12.94 10.05 -23.62
N GLU A 71 12.94 11.18 -24.33
CA GLU A 71 14.11 12.07 -24.42
C GLU A 71 14.50 12.71 -23.07
N GLN A 72 13.56 12.84 -22.14
CA GLN A 72 13.78 13.41 -20.80
C GLN A 72 14.27 12.39 -19.76
N ILE A 73 14.06 11.09 -19.98
CA ILE A 73 14.46 10.07 -19.02
C ILE A 73 15.97 9.87 -19.07
N GLN A 74 16.64 10.26 -17.99
CA GLN A 74 18.06 9.98 -17.80
C GLN A 74 18.30 8.50 -17.47
N ASP A 75 19.43 7.96 -17.95
CA ASP A 75 19.90 6.60 -17.66
C ASP A 75 18.92 5.48 -18.05
N LEU A 76 18.21 5.63 -19.17
CA LEU A 76 17.37 4.53 -19.69
C LEU A 76 18.22 3.25 -19.89
N PRO A 77 17.74 2.10 -19.38
CA PRO A 77 18.49 0.85 -19.49
C PRO A 77 18.57 0.32 -20.93
N ILE A 78 17.64 0.72 -21.79
CA ILE A 78 17.46 0.20 -23.14
C ILE A 78 17.11 1.32 -24.14
N GLU A 79 17.49 1.16 -25.42
CA GLU A 79 17.09 2.07 -26.50
C GLU A 79 15.56 1.97 -26.70
N ILE A 80 14.84 3.09 -26.54
CA ILE A 80 13.38 3.14 -26.76
C ILE A 80 13.09 3.90 -28.05
N ARG A 81 12.28 3.30 -28.93
CA ARG A 81 11.71 3.96 -30.11
C ARG A 81 10.21 4.03 -30.02
N CYS A 82 9.66 5.24 -30.05
CA CYS A 82 8.22 5.46 -30.03
C CYS A 82 7.63 5.22 -31.43
N TYR A 83 6.52 4.49 -31.48
CA TYR A 83 5.69 4.32 -32.67
C TYR A 83 4.26 4.78 -32.34
N ALA A 84 3.79 5.80 -33.06
CA ALA A 84 2.44 6.31 -32.94
C ALA A 84 1.53 5.53 -33.90
N GLN A 85 0.62 4.74 -33.35
CA GLN A 85 -0.28 3.89 -34.12
C GLN A 85 -1.36 4.74 -34.80
N GLU A 86 -1.47 4.61 -36.12
CA GLU A 86 -2.46 5.35 -36.92
C GLU A 86 -3.85 4.70 -36.88
N HIS A 87 -3.92 3.36 -36.78
CA HIS A 87 -5.15 2.59 -36.89
C HIS A 87 -5.39 1.73 -35.66
N ILE A 88 -6.60 1.73 -35.08
CA ILE A 88 -6.91 0.84 -33.95
C ILE A 88 -7.07 -0.60 -34.48
N ARG A 89 -6.03 -1.43 -34.31
CA ARG A 89 -6.00 -2.81 -34.82
C ARG A 89 -6.05 -3.90 -33.74
N GLY A 90 -6.22 -3.53 -32.47
CA GLY A 90 -6.13 -4.45 -31.34
C GLY A 90 -4.68 -4.89 -31.05
N THR A 91 -4.44 -5.56 -29.93
CA THR A 91 -3.08 -5.83 -29.44
C THR A 91 -2.22 -6.66 -30.39
N ALA A 92 -2.82 -7.64 -31.09
CA ALA A 92 -2.10 -8.45 -32.07
C ALA A 92 -2.04 -7.76 -33.43
N GLY A 93 -3.11 -7.09 -33.87
CA GLY A 93 -3.09 -6.35 -35.13
C GLY A 93 -2.03 -5.25 -35.15
N THR A 94 -1.75 -4.61 -34.00
CA THR A 94 -0.62 -3.68 -33.83
C THR A 94 0.72 -4.34 -34.15
N LEU A 95 0.95 -5.59 -33.75
CA LEU A 95 2.21 -6.30 -34.02
C LEU A 95 2.43 -6.49 -35.53
N LYS A 96 1.35 -6.74 -36.27
CA LYS A 96 1.38 -6.89 -37.73
C LYS A 96 1.69 -5.56 -38.43
N GLU A 97 1.14 -4.46 -37.93
CA GLU A 97 1.42 -3.11 -38.44
C GLU A 97 2.91 -2.74 -38.31
N ILE A 98 3.53 -3.09 -37.17
CA ILE A 98 4.94 -2.78 -36.88
C ILE A 98 5.91 -3.89 -37.31
N GLU A 99 5.48 -4.88 -38.09
CA GLU A 99 6.29 -6.04 -38.49
C GLU A 99 7.65 -5.61 -39.07
N HIS A 100 7.66 -4.55 -39.88
CA HIS A 100 8.86 -3.97 -40.50
C HIS A 100 9.90 -3.41 -39.50
N LEU A 101 9.51 -3.18 -38.24
CA LEU A 101 10.39 -2.69 -37.17
C LEU A 101 10.96 -3.84 -36.31
N LEU A 102 10.39 -5.04 -36.39
CA LEU A 102 10.80 -6.19 -35.59
C LEU A 102 12.05 -6.84 -36.19
N GLN A 103 13.12 -6.94 -35.40
CA GLN A 103 14.38 -7.54 -35.83
C GLN A 103 14.53 -8.97 -35.30
N GLY A 104 15.26 -9.81 -36.03
CA GLY A 104 15.57 -11.19 -35.62
C GLY A 104 14.41 -12.17 -35.82
N GLU A 105 14.66 -13.42 -35.43
CA GLU A 105 13.68 -14.52 -35.55
C GLU A 105 12.55 -14.45 -34.52
N ARG A 106 12.78 -13.73 -33.41
CA ARG A 106 11.91 -13.76 -32.23
C ARG A 106 11.92 -12.42 -31.50
N PHE A 107 10.78 -12.07 -30.90
CA PHE A 107 10.56 -10.79 -30.23
C PHE A 107 9.66 -10.96 -29.00
N LEU A 108 9.85 -10.09 -28.01
CA LEU A 108 9.00 -10.04 -26.83
C LEU A 108 7.87 -9.02 -26.98
N VAL A 109 6.75 -9.26 -26.30
CA VAL A 109 5.63 -8.33 -26.21
C VAL A 109 5.23 -8.19 -24.75
N MET A 110 5.20 -6.97 -24.24
CA MET A 110 4.85 -6.63 -22.87
C MET A 110 3.70 -5.59 -22.84
N GLY A 111 2.78 -5.73 -21.90
CA GLY A 111 1.74 -4.73 -21.63
C GLY A 111 2.32 -3.49 -20.94
N GLY A 112 1.93 -2.30 -21.39
CA GLY A 112 2.38 -1.01 -20.86
C GLY A 112 2.01 -0.73 -19.39
N ASP A 113 1.19 -1.57 -18.78
CA ASP A 113 0.73 -1.51 -17.40
C ASP A 113 1.40 -2.54 -16.48
N LEU A 114 2.24 -3.44 -17.02
CA LEU A 114 2.87 -4.50 -16.25
C LEU A 114 4.15 -4.01 -15.57
N PHE A 115 4.18 -4.12 -14.25
CA PHE A 115 5.40 -4.14 -13.46
C PHE A 115 5.82 -5.58 -13.21
N LEU A 116 7.05 -5.96 -13.58
CA LEU A 116 7.57 -7.32 -13.42
C LEU A 116 9.01 -7.28 -12.91
N ASP A 117 9.22 -7.89 -11.75
CA ASP A 117 10.54 -8.11 -11.16
C ASP A 117 10.94 -9.57 -11.39
N ALA A 118 11.60 -9.86 -12.52
CA ALA A 118 11.98 -11.21 -12.89
C ALA A 118 13.24 -11.24 -13.77
N ASP A 119 14.05 -12.28 -13.62
CA ASP A 119 15.08 -12.65 -14.60
C ASP A 119 14.45 -13.48 -15.72
N LEU A 120 14.49 -12.97 -16.95
CA LEU A 120 13.91 -13.58 -18.14
C LEU A 120 14.89 -14.46 -18.92
N THR A 121 16.13 -14.66 -18.45
CA THR A 121 17.11 -15.53 -19.13
C THR A 121 16.54 -16.93 -19.38
N GLY A 122 15.89 -17.52 -18.36
CA GLY A 122 15.29 -18.86 -18.46
C GLY A 122 14.07 -18.95 -19.37
N LEU A 123 13.41 -17.83 -19.71
CA LEU A 123 12.26 -17.81 -20.61
C LEU A 123 12.68 -18.16 -22.04
N VAL A 124 13.79 -17.59 -22.52
CA VAL A 124 14.27 -17.79 -23.89
C VAL A 124 14.74 -19.24 -24.07
N ASP A 125 15.49 -19.77 -23.11
CA ASP A 125 15.95 -21.17 -23.14
C ASP A 125 14.78 -22.15 -23.13
N TYR A 126 13.76 -21.89 -22.29
CA TYR A 126 12.54 -22.69 -22.26
C TYR A 126 11.77 -22.64 -23.59
N HIS A 127 11.65 -21.47 -24.20
CA HIS A 127 10.98 -21.29 -25.48
C HIS A 127 11.64 -22.10 -26.60
N LEU A 128 12.97 -22.04 -26.69
CA LEU A 128 13.75 -22.79 -27.68
C LEU A 128 13.69 -24.30 -27.43
N ALA A 129 13.88 -24.74 -26.19
CA ALA A 129 13.85 -26.16 -25.83
C ALA A 129 12.48 -26.81 -26.10
N SER A 130 11.40 -26.02 -25.99
CA SER A 130 10.04 -26.50 -26.22
C SER A 130 9.59 -26.44 -27.70
N ALA A 131 10.43 -25.87 -28.58
CA ALA A 131 10.13 -25.59 -29.98
C ALA A 131 8.77 -24.89 -30.14
N ALA A 132 8.53 -23.89 -29.29
CA ALA A 132 7.28 -23.14 -29.26
C ALA A 132 7.23 -22.10 -30.39
N THR A 133 6.06 -21.87 -30.96
CA THR A 133 5.82 -20.69 -31.83
C THR A 133 5.49 -19.46 -30.98
N ALA A 134 4.95 -19.68 -29.79
CA ALA A 134 4.63 -18.64 -28.82
C ALA A 134 4.82 -19.17 -27.39
N THR A 135 5.24 -18.32 -26.47
CA THR A 135 5.23 -18.62 -25.03
C THR A 135 4.51 -17.52 -24.28
N VAL A 136 3.49 -17.92 -23.51
CA VAL A 136 2.70 -17.03 -22.65
C VAL A 136 3.30 -17.09 -21.25
N VAL A 137 3.64 -15.93 -20.69
CA VAL A 137 4.08 -15.86 -19.30
C VAL A 137 2.87 -15.75 -18.38
N ALA A 138 2.84 -16.57 -17.33
CA ALA A 138 1.72 -16.70 -16.42
C ALA A 138 2.17 -16.72 -14.96
N ALA A 139 1.27 -16.37 -14.06
CA ALA A 139 1.43 -16.52 -12.62
C ALA A 139 0.47 -17.58 -12.08
N ARG A 140 0.90 -18.29 -11.04
CA ARG A 140 0.03 -19.20 -10.28
C ARG A 140 -0.77 -18.39 -9.25
N ILE A 141 -2.05 -18.71 -9.12
CA ILE A 141 -2.93 -18.07 -8.15
C ILE A 141 -3.52 -19.14 -7.21
N GLU A 142 -3.49 -18.86 -5.91
CA GLU A 142 -4.02 -19.74 -4.86
C GLU A 142 -5.54 -19.58 -4.68
N GLU A 143 -6.08 -18.36 -4.74
CA GLU A 143 -7.51 -18.06 -4.58
C GLU A 143 -8.16 -17.34 -5.79
N PRO A 144 -9.47 -17.52 -6.03
CA PRO A 144 -10.16 -16.87 -7.14
C PRO A 144 -10.57 -15.42 -6.82
N ALA A 145 -9.80 -14.45 -7.31
CA ALA A 145 -10.29 -13.06 -7.45
C ALA A 145 -11.46 -12.97 -8.43
N TRP A 146 -12.35 -12.00 -8.20
CA TRP A 146 -13.50 -11.72 -9.06
C TRP A 146 -13.03 -11.20 -10.43
N GLN A 147 -13.52 -11.82 -11.51
CA GLN A 147 -13.28 -11.42 -12.91
C GLN A 147 -11.83 -11.49 -13.44
N MET A 148 -11.10 -12.59 -13.18
CA MET A 148 -9.75 -12.79 -13.71
C MET A 148 -9.71 -13.60 -15.02
N GLU A 149 -8.73 -13.26 -15.88
CA GLU A 149 -8.35 -14.05 -17.07
C GLU A 149 -7.68 -15.37 -16.64
N ARG A 150 -7.95 -16.46 -17.36
CA ARG A 150 -7.40 -17.79 -17.08
C ARG A 150 -6.89 -18.45 -18.37
N ILE A 151 -5.77 -19.17 -18.25
CA ILE A 151 -5.21 -19.95 -19.36
C ILE A 151 -5.75 -21.37 -19.29
N GLU A 152 -6.42 -21.84 -20.35
CA GLU A 152 -6.77 -23.26 -20.49
C GLU A 152 -5.62 -23.99 -21.19
N THR A 153 -5.12 -25.07 -20.57
CA THR A 153 -4.06 -25.90 -21.15
C THR A 153 -4.58 -27.28 -21.54
N ASP A 154 -3.91 -27.92 -22.49
CA ASP A 154 -4.15 -29.32 -22.86
C ASP A 154 -3.33 -30.30 -22.01
N THR A 155 -3.44 -31.60 -22.31
CA THR A 155 -2.71 -32.67 -21.61
C THR A 155 -1.20 -32.63 -21.82
N GLN A 156 -0.72 -31.85 -22.79
CA GLN A 156 0.70 -31.61 -23.08
C GLN A 156 1.15 -30.24 -22.58
N GLU A 157 0.36 -29.54 -21.77
CA GLU A 157 0.62 -28.19 -21.26
C GLU A 157 0.70 -27.10 -22.35
N LEU A 158 0.05 -27.31 -23.50
CA LEU A 158 -0.11 -26.27 -24.52
C LEU A 158 -1.29 -25.37 -24.19
N ALA A 159 -1.11 -24.05 -24.33
CA ALA A 159 -2.18 -23.08 -24.13
C ALA A 159 -3.19 -23.13 -25.28
N LYS A 160 -4.44 -23.49 -24.96
CA LYS A 160 -5.57 -23.58 -25.88
C LYS A 160 -6.24 -22.23 -26.12
N THR A 161 -6.56 -21.52 -25.03
CA THR A 161 -7.30 -20.27 -25.04
C THR A 161 -7.07 -19.51 -23.75
N ILE A 162 -7.19 -18.19 -23.80
CA ILE A 162 -7.22 -17.30 -22.63
C ILE A 162 -8.62 -16.72 -22.55
N HIS A 163 -9.32 -16.95 -21.45
CA HIS A 163 -10.71 -16.51 -21.28
C HIS A 163 -10.94 -15.89 -19.90
N ARG A 164 -11.89 -14.95 -19.83
CA ARG A 164 -12.31 -14.33 -18.57
C ARG A 164 -13.37 -15.20 -17.90
N ILE A 165 -13.10 -15.67 -16.66
CA ILE A 165 -14.03 -16.56 -15.93
C ILE A 165 -14.80 -15.78 -14.87
N HIS A 166 -16.12 -16.02 -14.80
CA HIS A 166 -16.95 -15.59 -13.68
C HIS A 166 -16.81 -16.59 -12.50
N PRO A 167 -16.67 -16.16 -11.23
CA PRO A 167 -16.36 -17.04 -10.08
C PRO A 167 -17.30 -18.24 -9.91
N ALA A 168 -18.57 -18.10 -10.31
CA ALA A 168 -19.57 -19.17 -10.28
C ALA A 168 -19.23 -20.38 -11.17
N TYR A 169 -18.35 -20.21 -12.17
CA TYR A 169 -17.88 -21.28 -13.05
C TYR A 169 -16.48 -21.72 -12.62
N SER A 170 -16.41 -22.60 -11.62
CA SER A 170 -15.15 -23.20 -11.19
C SER A 170 -14.58 -24.12 -12.29
N ARG A 171 -13.65 -23.61 -13.11
CA ARG A 171 -12.72 -24.43 -13.91
C ARG A 171 -11.34 -24.42 -13.26
N ARG A 172 -10.69 -25.59 -13.29
CA ARG A 172 -9.48 -26.00 -12.55
C ARG A 172 -8.19 -25.20 -12.81
N SER A 173 -8.19 -24.18 -13.68
CA SER A 173 -6.96 -23.49 -14.06
C SER A 173 -6.53 -22.45 -13.02
N LYS A 174 -5.38 -22.72 -12.38
CA LYS A 174 -4.72 -21.80 -11.44
C LYS A 174 -3.75 -20.83 -12.13
N LEU A 175 -3.73 -20.77 -13.47
CA LEU A 175 -2.81 -19.95 -14.24
C LEU A 175 -3.48 -18.69 -14.77
N ARG A 176 -2.88 -17.54 -14.52
CA ARG A 176 -3.31 -16.23 -15.04
C ARG A 176 -2.19 -15.63 -15.90
N PRO A 177 -2.49 -15.18 -17.13
CA PRO A 177 -1.50 -14.47 -17.94
C PRO A 177 -1.15 -13.12 -17.29
N ILE A 178 0.13 -12.73 -17.33
CA ILE A 178 0.56 -11.43 -16.76
C ILE A 178 0.66 -10.32 -17.80
N GLY A 179 0.52 -10.65 -19.09
CA GLY A 179 0.68 -9.70 -20.20
C GLY A 179 2.12 -9.61 -20.73
N LEU A 180 2.88 -10.70 -20.64
CA LEU A 180 4.19 -10.87 -21.27
C LEU A 180 4.19 -12.11 -22.17
N TYR A 181 4.68 -11.96 -23.40
CA TYR A 181 4.65 -12.99 -24.43
C TYR A 181 5.97 -13.00 -25.21
N LEU A 182 6.46 -14.19 -25.57
CA LEU A 182 7.58 -14.39 -26.49
C LEU A 182 7.06 -15.06 -27.76
N PHE A 183 7.32 -14.45 -28.92
CA PHE A 183 6.85 -14.94 -30.22
C PHE A 183 8.00 -15.18 -31.18
N GLU A 184 7.87 -16.25 -31.96
CA GLU A 184 8.58 -16.38 -33.23
C GLU A 184 7.96 -15.43 -34.27
N HIS A 185 8.76 -14.92 -35.20
CA HIS A 185 8.29 -14.06 -36.29
C HIS A 185 7.20 -14.73 -37.12
N ALA A 186 7.27 -16.06 -37.26
CA ALA A 186 6.25 -16.89 -37.91
C ALA A 186 4.87 -16.83 -37.23
N ALA A 187 4.73 -16.32 -36.00
CA ALA A 187 3.43 -16.11 -35.37
C ALA A 187 2.63 -14.98 -36.07
N LEU A 188 3.31 -14.01 -36.70
CA LEU A 188 2.66 -12.86 -37.34
C LEU A 188 1.81 -13.25 -38.55
N GLN A 189 2.10 -14.36 -39.24
CA GLN A 189 1.32 -14.84 -40.39
C GLN A 189 -0.12 -15.26 -40.02
N PHE A 190 -0.39 -15.48 -38.73
CA PHE A 190 -1.73 -15.83 -38.23
C PHE A 190 -2.58 -14.60 -37.89
N ILE A 191 -2.01 -13.41 -38.00
CA ILE A 191 -2.67 -12.14 -37.75
C ILE A 191 -3.20 -11.61 -39.10
N PRO A 192 -4.51 -11.31 -39.23
CA PRO A 192 -5.05 -10.75 -40.47
C PRO A 192 -4.39 -9.42 -40.86
N GLU A 193 -4.31 -9.14 -42.17
CA GLU A 193 -3.79 -7.86 -42.68
C GLU A 193 -4.67 -6.66 -42.35
N GLU A 194 -5.96 -6.89 -42.07
CA GLU A 194 -6.93 -5.84 -41.71
C GLU A 194 -7.81 -6.25 -40.52
N GLY A 195 -8.44 -5.26 -39.88
CA GLY A 195 -9.38 -5.46 -38.77
C GLY A 195 -8.74 -5.50 -37.39
N VAL A 196 -9.60 -5.56 -36.37
CA VAL A 196 -9.21 -5.63 -34.95
C VAL A 196 -8.91 -7.08 -34.58
N PHE A 197 -7.69 -7.32 -34.08
CA PHE A 197 -7.22 -8.64 -33.68
C PHE A 197 -6.47 -8.58 -32.35
N ASP A 198 -6.84 -9.43 -31.38
CA ASP A 198 -6.28 -9.44 -30.02
C ASP A 198 -5.40 -10.67 -29.73
N ILE A 199 -4.32 -10.47 -28.97
CA ILE A 199 -3.38 -11.52 -28.59
C ILE A 199 -4.08 -12.59 -27.73
N LYS A 200 -4.79 -12.17 -26.69
CA LYS A 200 -5.36 -13.05 -25.67
C LYS A 200 -6.57 -13.78 -26.20
N GLU A 201 -7.50 -13.05 -26.82
CA GLU A 201 -8.79 -13.60 -27.22
C GLU A 201 -8.70 -14.40 -28.52
N GLN A 202 -7.77 -14.06 -29.43
CA GLN A 202 -7.80 -14.59 -30.80
C GLN A 202 -6.49 -15.24 -31.23
N LEU A 203 -5.33 -14.59 -31.07
CA LEU A 203 -4.06 -15.11 -31.59
C LEU A 203 -3.65 -16.43 -30.94
N VAL A 204 -3.68 -16.53 -29.61
CA VAL A 204 -3.32 -17.75 -28.88
C VAL A 204 -4.20 -18.94 -29.31
N ALA A 205 -5.52 -18.72 -29.41
CA ALA A 205 -6.46 -19.74 -29.85
C ALA A 205 -6.25 -20.15 -31.31
N ARG A 206 -5.89 -19.19 -32.18
CA ARG A 206 -5.62 -19.45 -33.59
C ARG A 206 -4.34 -20.24 -33.82
N LEU A 207 -3.28 -19.95 -33.08
CA LEU A 207 -2.05 -20.74 -33.10
C LEU A 207 -2.33 -22.19 -32.69
N TYR A 208 -3.08 -22.39 -31.59
CA TYR A 208 -3.47 -23.72 -31.15
C TYR A 208 -4.30 -24.47 -32.21
N SER A 209 -5.30 -23.82 -32.82
CA SER A 209 -6.15 -24.48 -33.83
C SER A 209 -5.41 -24.86 -35.11
N HIS A 210 -4.31 -24.18 -35.43
CA HIS A 210 -3.43 -24.50 -36.56
C HIS A 210 -2.27 -25.44 -36.17
N SER A 211 -2.34 -26.11 -35.01
CA SER A 211 -1.33 -27.05 -34.50
C SER A 211 0.04 -26.43 -34.21
N HIS A 212 0.10 -25.12 -33.97
CA HIS A 212 1.31 -24.44 -33.48
C HIS A 212 1.42 -24.53 -31.96
N ARG A 213 2.65 -24.68 -31.48
CA ARG A 213 2.92 -24.90 -30.05
C ARG A 213 2.94 -23.56 -29.32
N THR A 214 1.88 -23.27 -28.56
CA THR A 214 1.87 -22.19 -27.58
C THR A 214 2.15 -22.78 -26.20
N ARG A 215 3.30 -22.46 -25.62
CA ARG A 215 3.72 -22.94 -24.28
C ARG A 215 3.39 -21.92 -23.21
N VAL A 216 3.30 -22.39 -21.96
CA VAL A 216 3.18 -21.51 -20.79
C VAL A 216 4.46 -21.59 -19.99
N TRP A 217 4.98 -20.44 -19.57
CA TRP A 217 6.09 -20.33 -18.64
C TRP A 217 5.61 -19.58 -17.38
N THR A 218 5.87 -20.13 -16.19
CA THR A 218 5.36 -19.56 -14.94
C THR A 218 6.39 -18.72 -14.23
N VAL A 219 5.97 -17.54 -13.76
CA VAL A 219 6.73 -16.70 -12.84
C VAL A 219 6.15 -16.79 -11.44
N ASP A 220 7.04 -16.94 -10.46
CA ASP A 220 6.71 -16.93 -9.03
C ASP A 220 7.28 -15.68 -8.33
N THR A 221 7.82 -14.73 -9.11
CA THR A 221 8.38 -13.46 -8.61
C THR A 221 7.34 -12.34 -8.60
N TYR A 222 7.72 -11.20 -8.02
CA TYR A 222 6.81 -10.06 -7.86
C TYR A 222 6.37 -9.52 -9.23
N HIS A 223 5.05 -9.43 -9.43
CA HIS A 223 4.45 -8.90 -10.65
C HIS A 223 3.11 -8.23 -10.35
N GLN A 224 2.84 -7.11 -11.02
CA GLN A 224 1.63 -6.31 -10.79
C GLN A 224 1.23 -5.56 -12.05
N ASN A 225 -0.02 -5.72 -12.48
CA ASN A 225 -0.65 -4.85 -13.47
C ASN A 225 -1.25 -3.61 -12.80
N ILE A 226 -1.06 -2.42 -13.37
CA ILE A 226 -1.61 -1.16 -12.87
C ILE A 226 -3.00 -0.91 -13.49
N LEU A 227 -3.98 -1.67 -13.01
CA LEU A 227 -5.36 -1.62 -13.52
C LEU A 227 -6.23 -0.59 -12.78
N SER A 228 -5.95 -0.33 -11.50
CA SER A 228 -6.71 0.55 -10.61
C SER A 228 -5.79 1.47 -9.80
N GLY A 229 -6.35 2.52 -9.19
CA GLY A 229 -5.59 3.39 -8.30
C GLY A 229 -5.12 2.66 -7.04
N ALA A 230 -5.87 1.66 -6.58
CA ALA A 230 -5.48 0.85 -5.43
C ALA A 230 -4.22 0.04 -5.74
N ARG A 231 -4.15 -0.59 -6.92
CA ARG A 231 -2.95 -1.31 -7.38
C ARG A 231 -1.78 -0.34 -7.64
N TYR A 232 -2.06 0.86 -8.12
CA TYR A 232 -1.03 1.87 -8.30
C TYR A 232 -0.39 2.34 -6.98
N LEU A 233 -1.22 2.59 -5.96
CA LEU A 233 -0.76 2.92 -4.60
C LEU A 233 0.01 1.75 -3.98
N ALA A 234 -0.51 0.52 -4.08
CA ALA A 234 0.13 -0.66 -3.54
C ALA A 234 1.51 -0.89 -4.18
N LEU A 235 1.63 -0.75 -5.50
CA LEU A 235 2.92 -0.89 -6.19
C LEU A 235 3.95 0.15 -5.71
N ASN A 236 3.53 1.42 -5.59
CA ASN A 236 4.42 2.46 -5.05
C ASN A 236 4.82 2.17 -3.60
N ALA A 237 3.89 1.67 -2.78
CA ALA A 237 4.16 1.27 -1.42
C ALA A 237 5.18 0.13 -1.34
N ASP A 238 4.97 -0.94 -2.11
CA ASP A 238 5.84 -2.12 -2.12
C ASP A 238 7.26 -1.76 -2.56
N VAL A 239 7.39 -0.92 -3.58
CA VAL A 239 8.68 -0.42 -4.08
C VAL A 239 9.38 0.44 -3.03
N LEU A 240 8.68 1.40 -2.41
CA LEU A 240 9.24 2.27 -1.36
C LEU A 240 9.60 1.52 -0.07
N GLN A 241 8.93 0.39 0.20
CA GLN A 241 9.16 -0.47 1.35
C GLN A 241 10.15 -1.60 1.06
N ASN A 242 10.83 -1.57 -0.09
CA ASN A 242 11.82 -2.56 -0.50
C ASN A 242 11.27 -4.00 -0.50
N GLN A 243 9.99 -4.16 -0.86
CA GLN A 243 9.34 -5.47 -1.05
C GLN A 243 9.59 -6.05 -2.45
N VAL A 244 10.21 -5.26 -3.33
CA VAL A 244 10.53 -5.62 -4.72
C VAL A 244 12.06 -5.67 -4.88
N ALA A 245 12.56 -6.71 -5.54
CA ALA A 245 13.97 -7.02 -5.70
C ALA A 245 14.56 -6.49 -7.02
N PHE A 246 14.55 -5.17 -7.25
CA PHE A 246 15.33 -4.57 -8.35
C PHE A 246 16.73 -4.14 -7.87
N PRO A 247 17.84 -4.80 -8.27
CA PRO A 247 19.17 -4.37 -7.85
C PRO A 247 19.57 -3.01 -8.43
N GLN A 248 19.06 -2.67 -9.63
CA GLN A 248 19.22 -1.33 -10.19
C GLN A 248 18.56 -0.27 -9.30
N LEU A 249 17.45 -0.61 -8.63
CA LEU A 249 16.74 0.29 -7.71
C LEU A 249 17.62 0.79 -6.58
N ASN A 250 18.50 -0.05 -6.02
CA ASN A 250 19.43 0.34 -4.97
C ASN A 250 20.46 1.39 -5.42
N ARG A 251 20.68 1.52 -6.74
CA ARG A 251 21.55 2.55 -7.33
C ARG A 251 20.80 3.87 -7.59
N TYR A 252 19.48 3.82 -7.79
CA TYR A 252 18.69 4.95 -8.29
C TYR A 252 17.63 5.50 -7.33
N LEU A 253 17.16 4.71 -6.38
CA LEU A 253 16.44 5.23 -5.22
C LEU A 253 17.49 5.69 -4.22
N PRO A 254 17.56 7.00 -3.90
CA PRO A 254 18.27 7.39 -2.70
C PRO A 254 17.66 6.59 -1.55
N ARG A 255 18.49 5.88 -0.77
CA ARG A 255 18.06 5.39 0.54
C ARG A 255 17.64 6.62 1.32
N VAL A 256 16.34 6.92 1.38
CA VAL A 256 15.82 7.95 2.27
C VAL A 256 15.73 7.33 3.67
N ASP A 257 16.88 6.92 4.19
CA ASP A 257 17.23 6.95 5.60
C ASP A 257 18.00 8.24 5.79
N THR A 258 17.28 9.35 5.92
CA THR A 258 17.65 10.47 6.79
C THR A 258 16.66 11.59 6.58
N ALA A 259 16.20 12.13 7.69
CA ALA A 259 15.60 13.45 7.78
C ALA A 259 16.36 14.44 6.90
N VAL A 260 15.71 14.98 5.87
CA VAL A 260 16.14 16.26 5.29
C VAL A 260 15.76 17.31 6.32
N ALA A 261 16.67 17.56 7.25
CA ALA A 261 16.64 18.76 8.05
C ALA A 261 16.82 19.93 7.08
N ALA A 262 15.72 20.58 6.72
CA ALA A 262 15.76 21.89 6.07
C ALA A 262 16.58 22.81 6.98
N GLN A 263 17.70 23.31 6.47
CA GLN A 263 18.51 24.30 7.15
C GLN A 263 17.69 25.59 7.30
N GLY A 264 17.56 26.08 8.54
CA GLY A 264 16.89 27.34 8.85
C GLY A 264 15.74 27.13 9.83
N GLY A 265 15.95 27.51 11.09
CA GLY A 265 15.03 27.24 12.19
C GLY A 265 13.64 27.85 12.02
N HIS A 266 12.64 26.99 11.85
CA HIS A 266 11.20 27.17 12.11
C HIS A 266 10.58 25.75 12.24
N PRO A 267 9.37 25.55 12.83
CA PRO A 267 8.94 24.23 13.34
C PRO A 267 9.01 23.15 12.24
N ALA A 268 9.97 22.25 12.41
CA ALA A 268 10.54 21.42 11.35
C ALA A 268 9.48 20.54 10.66
N VAL A 269 9.51 20.53 9.32
CA VAL A 269 8.81 19.56 8.48
C VAL A 269 9.03 18.15 9.03
N MET A 270 7.94 17.42 9.29
CA MET A 270 8.02 16.07 9.85
C MET A 270 7.82 15.03 8.75
N THR A 271 8.88 14.35 8.37
CA THR A 271 8.83 13.26 7.39
C THR A 271 9.01 11.91 8.09
N VAL A 272 8.03 11.02 7.97
CA VAL A 272 8.11 9.64 8.46
C VAL A 272 8.27 8.72 7.25
N SER A 273 9.45 8.18 7.05
CA SER A 273 9.79 7.38 5.87
C SER A 273 8.98 6.06 5.77
N PRO A 274 8.93 5.39 4.60
CA PRO A 274 9.60 5.73 3.34
C PRO A 274 8.87 6.84 2.58
N VAL A 275 9.57 7.93 2.30
CA VAL A 275 9.07 9.05 1.51
C VAL A 275 10.09 9.34 0.43
N ILE A 276 9.63 9.49 -0.81
CA ILE A 276 10.44 10.04 -1.89
C ILE A 276 9.85 11.37 -2.34
N GLN A 277 10.74 12.34 -2.55
CA GLN A 277 10.37 13.70 -2.94
C GLN A 277 11.29 14.16 -4.06
N ALA A 278 10.72 14.70 -5.11
CA ALA A 278 11.47 15.37 -6.16
C ALA A 278 12.09 16.68 -5.63
N LEU A 279 13.31 16.99 -6.08
CA LEU A 279 14.08 18.16 -5.62
C LEU A 279 13.39 19.50 -5.89
N SER A 280 12.55 19.58 -6.92
CA SER A 280 11.80 20.78 -7.29
C SER A 280 10.55 21.03 -6.43
N SER A 281 10.22 20.11 -5.52
CA SER A 281 8.99 20.18 -4.72
C SER A 281 9.23 20.81 -3.36
N THR A 282 8.28 21.61 -2.90
CA THR A 282 8.36 22.38 -1.65
C THR A 282 7.43 21.82 -0.58
N ILE A 283 7.92 21.77 0.66
CA ILE A 283 7.13 21.41 1.84
C ILE A 283 7.23 22.55 2.85
N HIS A 284 6.10 23.13 3.20
CA HIS A 284 6.03 24.30 4.09
C HIS A 284 5.95 23.89 5.58
N ASP A 285 6.24 24.85 6.46
CA ASP A 285 6.39 24.64 7.90
C ASP A 285 5.20 23.92 8.56
N GLY A 286 5.51 23.03 9.49
CA GLY A 286 4.52 22.24 10.22
C GLY A 286 3.82 21.15 9.41
N ALA A 287 4.09 21.02 8.10
CA ALA A 287 3.56 19.92 7.31
C ALA A 287 4.16 18.57 7.74
N MET A 288 3.34 17.53 7.64
CA MET A 288 3.70 16.17 8.00
C MET A 288 3.49 15.24 6.79
N VAL A 289 4.55 14.54 6.39
CA VAL A 289 4.52 13.58 5.29
C VAL A 289 4.87 12.20 5.84
N ILE A 290 3.91 11.26 5.77
CA ILE A 290 4.04 9.90 6.29
C ILE A 290 4.03 8.91 5.12
N GLY A 291 5.04 8.05 5.09
CA GLY A 291 5.25 7.04 4.10
C GLY A 291 4.31 5.83 4.22
N PRO A 292 4.17 5.01 3.17
CA PRO A 292 4.85 5.14 1.87
C PRO A 292 4.26 6.26 0.99
N THR A 293 5.03 7.31 0.72
CA THR A 293 4.55 8.47 -0.02
C THR A 293 5.54 8.88 -1.11
N ALA A 294 5.04 9.13 -2.31
CA ALA A 294 5.81 9.64 -3.44
C ALA A 294 5.32 11.03 -3.83
N ILE A 295 6.23 11.99 -3.92
CA ILE A 295 5.96 13.38 -4.30
C ILE A 295 6.74 13.69 -5.58
N GLY A 296 6.01 13.84 -6.68
CA GLY A 296 6.53 14.19 -8.00
C GLY A 296 7.11 15.60 -8.07
N GLU A 297 7.52 16.03 -9.27
CA GLU A 297 8.19 17.31 -9.52
C GLU A 297 7.26 18.51 -9.35
N GLY A 298 7.79 19.65 -8.90
CA GLY A 298 7.06 20.92 -8.82
C GLY A 298 5.82 20.88 -7.91
N CYS A 299 5.74 19.94 -6.97
CA CYS A 299 4.65 19.86 -6.01
C CYS A 299 4.84 20.86 -4.86
N SER A 300 3.75 21.36 -4.29
CA SER A 300 3.78 22.23 -3.10
C SER A 300 2.88 21.71 -1.99
N ILE A 301 3.43 21.44 -0.81
CA ILE A 301 2.68 21.00 0.38
C ILE A 301 2.61 22.14 1.38
N GLY A 302 1.41 22.70 1.58
CA GLY A 302 1.13 23.85 2.43
C GLY A 302 1.37 23.60 3.92
N SER A 303 1.48 24.69 4.68
CA SER A 303 1.79 24.63 6.12
C SER A 303 0.76 23.82 6.90
N ASN A 304 1.22 23.04 7.88
CA ASN A 304 0.39 22.15 8.70
C ASN A 304 -0.43 21.10 7.91
N ALA A 305 -0.14 20.88 6.62
CA ALA A 305 -0.80 19.84 5.85
C ALA A 305 -0.30 18.43 6.27
N LEU A 306 -1.16 17.43 6.11
CA LEU A 306 -0.87 16.03 6.34
C LEU A 306 -0.99 15.25 5.04
N VAL A 307 0.10 14.63 4.59
CA VAL A 307 0.13 13.69 3.47
C VAL A 307 0.53 12.32 3.98
N ASN A 308 -0.34 11.32 3.83
CA ASN A 308 -0.06 9.98 4.33
C ASN A 308 -0.32 8.92 3.25
N SER A 309 0.62 8.01 3.07
CA SER A 309 0.46 6.83 2.22
C SER A 309 -0.10 7.16 0.82
N SER A 310 0.39 8.23 0.19
CA SER A 310 -0.22 8.83 -1.01
C SER A 310 0.80 9.02 -2.14
N VAL A 311 0.32 9.07 -3.38
CA VAL A 311 1.14 9.36 -4.57
C VAL A 311 0.68 10.67 -5.18
N LEU A 312 1.58 11.63 -5.27
CA LEU A 312 1.37 12.94 -5.89
C LEU A 312 2.14 12.98 -7.20
N LEU A 313 1.43 13.09 -8.33
CA LEU A 313 2.05 13.33 -9.62
C LEU A 313 2.57 14.78 -9.72
N ASP A 314 3.25 15.09 -10.82
CA ASP A 314 3.92 16.37 -11.00
C ASP A 314 2.94 17.56 -10.94
N GLY A 315 3.39 18.67 -10.40
CA GLY A 315 2.64 19.93 -10.29
C GLY A 315 1.51 19.95 -9.26
N CYS A 316 1.38 18.93 -8.40
CA CYS A 316 0.32 18.88 -7.40
C CYS A 316 0.47 19.96 -6.31
N LYS A 317 -0.66 20.54 -5.89
CA LYS A 317 -0.69 21.54 -4.80
C LYS A 317 -1.59 21.06 -3.67
N VAL A 318 -1.03 20.90 -2.47
CA VAL A 318 -1.77 20.57 -1.26
C VAL A 318 -1.88 21.82 -0.39
N GLY A 319 -3.11 22.29 -0.17
CA GLY A 319 -3.39 23.49 0.61
C GLY A 319 -2.97 23.40 2.08
N ALA A 320 -2.90 24.55 2.75
CA ALA A 320 -2.54 24.64 4.16
C ALA A 320 -3.56 23.91 5.05
N GLY A 321 -3.08 23.12 6.00
CA GLY A 321 -3.93 22.33 6.92
C GLY A 321 -4.73 21.20 6.24
N ALA A 322 -4.55 20.96 4.93
CA ALA A 322 -5.22 19.87 4.24
C ALA A 322 -4.70 18.50 4.70
N ARG A 323 -5.55 17.48 4.65
CA ARG A 323 -5.23 16.12 5.10
C ARG A 323 -5.61 15.13 4.00
N ILE A 324 -4.62 14.44 3.45
CA ILE A 324 -4.83 13.41 2.43
C ILE A 324 -4.22 12.10 2.91
N THR A 325 -4.97 11.01 2.79
CA THR A 325 -4.52 9.66 3.18
C THR A 325 -4.95 8.63 2.15
N ASN A 326 -4.02 7.80 1.67
CA ASN A 326 -4.29 6.79 0.65
C ASN A 326 -4.88 7.41 -0.63
N CYS A 327 -4.30 8.52 -1.10
CA CYS A 327 -4.80 9.23 -2.28
C CYS A 327 -3.82 9.16 -3.45
N VAL A 328 -4.34 9.13 -4.67
CA VAL A 328 -3.59 9.36 -5.91
C VAL A 328 -3.97 10.74 -6.44
N LEU A 329 -3.03 11.68 -6.43
CA LEU A 329 -3.25 13.00 -7.01
C LEU A 329 -2.72 13.02 -8.44
N GLY A 330 -3.61 13.19 -9.41
CA GLY A 330 -3.27 13.34 -10.82
C GLY A 330 -2.43 14.60 -11.11
N GLU A 331 -1.82 14.65 -12.28
CA GLU A 331 -0.92 15.74 -12.72
C GLU A 331 -1.60 17.11 -12.54
N GLY A 332 -0.97 18.02 -11.80
CA GLY A 332 -1.48 19.37 -11.55
C GLY A 332 -2.70 19.45 -10.61
N ALA A 333 -3.06 18.38 -9.90
CA ALA A 333 -4.21 18.39 -8.99
C ALA A 333 -4.01 19.36 -7.81
N VAL A 334 -5.08 20.03 -7.39
CA VAL A 334 -5.07 21.02 -6.32
C VAL A 334 -6.05 20.61 -5.22
N VAL A 335 -5.53 20.43 -4.01
CA VAL A 335 -6.29 20.20 -2.78
C VAL A 335 -6.44 21.52 -2.05
N ALA A 336 -7.67 21.91 -1.76
CA ALA A 336 -7.96 23.16 -1.06
C ALA A 336 -7.48 23.14 0.40
N ASP A 337 -7.26 24.33 0.96
CA ASP A 337 -6.88 24.51 2.37
C ASP A 337 -7.90 23.85 3.31
N GLY A 338 -7.39 23.15 4.33
CA GLY A 338 -8.18 22.46 5.34
C GLY A 338 -9.01 21.27 4.83
N ALA A 339 -8.94 20.93 3.54
CA ALA A 339 -9.71 19.82 2.97
C ALA A 339 -9.21 18.47 3.48
N VAL A 340 -10.13 17.50 3.64
CA VAL A 340 -9.83 16.18 4.19
C VAL A 340 -10.29 15.11 3.20
N PHE A 341 -9.37 14.24 2.76
CA PHE A 341 -9.65 13.18 1.80
C PHE A 341 -8.99 11.86 2.22
N HIS A 342 -9.75 10.78 2.08
CA HIS A 342 -9.31 9.42 2.35
C HIS A 342 -9.71 8.52 1.19
N HIS A 343 -8.77 7.73 0.67
CA HIS A 343 -9.06 6.74 -0.36
C HIS A 343 -9.69 7.36 -1.60
N VAL A 344 -8.99 8.31 -2.23
CA VAL A 344 -9.49 9.07 -3.38
C VAL A 344 -8.47 9.13 -4.52
N ILE A 345 -8.96 9.14 -5.76
CA ILE A 345 -8.20 9.56 -6.94
C ILE A 345 -8.64 10.95 -7.39
N PHE A 346 -7.69 11.85 -7.58
CA PHE A 346 -7.89 13.13 -8.25
C PHE A 346 -7.52 12.99 -9.72
N ARG A 347 -8.38 13.52 -10.59
CA ARG A 347 -8.09 13.65 -12.01
C ARG A 347 -6.98 14.66 -12.25
N SER A 348 -6.34 14.55 -13.41
CA SER A 348 -5.39 15.56 -13.88
C SER A 348 -6.05 16.95 -13.91
N GLY A 349 -5.38 17.94 -13.33
CA GLY A 349 -5.84 19.33 -13.25
C GLY A 349 -7.03 19.59 -12.32
N ALA A 350 -7.47 18.61 -11.51
CA ALA A 350 -8.64 18.77 -10.65
C ALA A 350 -8.44 19.88 -9.59
N GLN A 351 -9.36 20.85 -9.53
CA GLN A 351 -9.30 21.96 -8.56
C GLN A 351 -10.36 21.92 -7.44
N LYS A 352 -11.42 21.09 -7.55
CA LYS A 352 -12.48 20.86 -6.55
C LYS A 352 -13.37 19.67 -6.94
N ALA A 353 -13.86 18.90 -5.96
CA ALA A 353 -14.96 17.90 -5.98
C ALA A 353 -15.02 16.85 -7.12
N GLU A 354 -14.11 16.84 -8.08
CA GLU A 354 -13.93 15.76 -9.06
C GLU A 354 -13.07 14.64 -8.47
N VAL A 355 -13.60 14.05 -7.41
CA VAL A 355 -12.96 13.08 -6.55
C VAL A 355 -13.71 11.77 -6.68
N ILE A 356 -13.03 10.72 -7.12
CA ILE A 356 -13.61 9.37 -7.21
C ILE A 356 -13.11 8.54 -6.03
N PRO A 357 -13.99 7.85 -5.29
CA PRO A 357 -13.56 6.90 -4.26
C PRO A 357 -12.67 5.81 -4.87
N LEU A 358 -11.56 5.50 -4.22
CA LEU A 358 -10.81 4.28 -4.48
C LEU A 358 -11.71 3.10 -4.14
N LEU A 359 -12.12 2.35 -5.16
CA LEU A 359 -12.79 1.08 -4.98
C LEU A 359 -11.79 0.09 -4.36
N LEU A 360 -11.82 -0.03 -3.03
CA LEU A 360 -11.05 -1.02 -2.26
C LEU A 360 -11.58 -2.45 -2.46
N SER A 361 -12.43 -2.70 -3.47
CA SER A 361 -13.10 -3.98 -3.71
C SER A 361 -12.20 -5.06 -4.30
N GLU A 362 -10.98 -4.71 -4.74
CA GLU A 362 -9.96 -5.71 -5.02
C GLU A 362 -9.20 -5.96 -3.73
N THR A 363 -9.56 -7.04 -3.03
CA THR A 363 -8.67 -7.63 -2.04
C THR A 363 -7.28 -7.72 -2.69
N THR A 364 -6.29 -7.12 -2.04
CA THR A 364 -4.90 -7.41 -2.36
C THR A 364 -4.71 -8.89 -2.09
N ASP A 365 -4.84 -9.72 -3.13
CA ASP A 365 -4.65 -11.19 -3.06
C ASP A 365 -3.18 -11.58 -2.77
N PHE A 366 -2.34 -10.63 -2.35
CA PHE A 366 -1.15 -10.95 -1.60
C PHE A 366 -1.56 -11.20 -0.15
N GLU A 367 -1.80 -12.46 0.18
CA GLU A 367 -1.46 -12.94 1.50
C GLU A 367 0.01 -12.57 1.78
N VAL A 368 0.23 -11.53 2.55
CA VAL A 368 1.48 -11.32 3.28
C VAL A 368 1.51 -12.32 4.44
N SER A 369 1.41 -13.62 4.14
CA SER A 369 1.52 -14.71 5.12
C SER A 369 2.95 -15.22 5.26
N HIS A 370 3.89 -14.79 4.39
CA HIS A 370 5.27 -15.30 4.40
C HIS A 370 6.40 -14.28 4.45
N LEU A 371 6.11 -13.00 4.66
CA LEU A 371 7.15 -12.01 4.95
C LEU A 371 6.88 -11.42 6.34
N CYS A 372 7.31 -12.14 7.38
CA CYS A 372 7.89 -11.44 8.52
C CYS A 372 9.19 -10.85 7.99
N PRO A 373 9.30 -9.54 7.71
CA PRO A 373 10.60 -8.96 7.42
C PRO A 373 11.40 -9.15 8.72
N ARG A 374 12.60 -9.70 8.60
CA ARG A 374 13.58 -9.69 9.70
C ARG A 374 13.60 -8.26 10.25
N HIS A 375 13.26 -8.13 11.53
CA HIS A 375 13.31 -6.87 12.28
C HIS A 375 14.60 -6.13 11.92
N GLU A 376 14.50 -5.02 11.19
CA GLU A 376 15.55 -4.02 11.25
C GLU A 376 15.55 -3.55 12.70
N THR A 377 16.65 -3.81 13.40
CA THR A 377 16.80 -3.44 14.81
C THR A 377 16.80 -1.93 14.91
N VAL A 378 15.64 -1.32 15.07
CA VAL A 378 15.52 0.05 15.56
C VAL A 378 16.14 0.04 16.96
N THR A 379 17.26 0.75 17.12
CA THR A 379 17.94 0.85 18.40
C THR A 379 17.03 1.53 19.40
N SER A 380 16.54 0.77 20.38
CA SER A 380 15.70 1.32 21.44
C SER A 380 16.47 2.43 22.18
N PRO A 381 15.85 3.60 22.41
CA PRO A 381 16.47 4.68 23.18
C PRO A 381 16.64 4.30 24.67
N MET A 382 16.03 3.19 25.11
CA MET A 382 16.09 2.73 26.49
C MET A 382 17.26 1.77 26.75
N THR A 383 18.15 2.18 27.65
CA THR A 383 19.17 1.31 28.23
C THR A 383 18.57 0.17 29.07
N LYS A 384 19.36 -0.88 29.36
CA LYS A 384 18.93 -1.99 30.24
C LYS A 384 18.50 -1.51 31.63
N ASN A 385 19.25 -0.57 32.22
CA ASN A 385 18.95 -0.03 33.55
C ASN A 385 17.63 0.75 33.56
N SER A 386 17.39 1.54 32.51
CA SER A 386 16.18 2.34 32.41
C SER A 386 14.94 1.49 32.15
N ARG A 387 15.08 0.35 31.45
CA ARG A 387 14.04 -0.69 31.31
C ARG A 387 13.71 -1.35 32.65
N LEU A 388 14.72 -1.71 33.44
CA LEU A 388 14.51 -2.30 34.75
C LEU A 388 13.78 -1.33 35.68
N MET A 389 14.20 -0.06 35.70
CA MET A 389 13.54 0.98 36.50
C MET A 389 12.09 1.17 36.10
N LYS A 390 11.80 1.25 34.79
CA LYS A 390 10.43 1.32 34.26
C LYS A 390 9.60 0.11 34.69
N ARG A 391 10.17 -1.09 34.60
CA ARG A 391 9.49 -2.32 35.01
C ARG A 391 9.15 -2.36 36.50
N VAL A 392 10.06 -1.92 37.37
CA VAL A 392 9.82 -1.83 38.81
C VAL A 392 8.70 -0.82 39.10
N PHE A 393 8.72 0.34 38.43
CA PHE A 393 7.67 1.35 38.55
C PHE A 393 6.31 0.78 38.13
N ASP A 394 6.23 0.13 36.98
CA ASP A 394 5.00 -0.49 36.46
C ASP A 394 4.45 -1.56 37.42
N LEU A 395 5.33 -2.40 37.98
CA LEU A 395 4.94 -3.45 38.94
C LEU A 395 4.36 -2.87 40.23
N VAL A 396 5.06 -1.92 40.86
CA VAL A 396 4.61 -1.31 42.12
C VAL A 396 3.29 -0.57 41.91
N PHE A 397 3.19 0.23 40.85
CA PHE A 397 2.01 1.03 40.59
C PHE A 397 0.81 0.15 40.23
N SER A 398 0.96 -0.80 39.30
CA SER A 398 -0.13 -1.71 38.90
C SER A 398 -0.60 -2.58 40.06
N ALA A 399 0.29 -3.11 40.89
CA ALA A 399 -0.08 -3.90 42.06
C ALA A 399 -0.88 -3.07 43.09
N LEU A 400 -0.45 -1.84 43.36
CA LEU A 400 -1.14 -0.94 44.28
C LEU A 400 -2.52 -0.54 43.74
N THR A 401 -2.59 -0.10 42.49
CA THR A 401 -3.84 0.30 41.84
C THR A 401 -4.82 -0.85 41.74
N LEU A 402 -4.37 -2.05 41.36
CA LEU A 402 -5.22 -3.24 41.27
C LEU A 402 -5.77 -3.64 42.65
N SER A 403 -4.95 -3.56 43.70
CA SER A 403 -5.39 -3.86 45.07
C SER A 403 -6.48 -2.89 45.56
N VAL A 404 -6.34 -1.60 45.25
CA VAL A 404 -7.31 -0.56 45.64
C VAL A 404 -8.59 -0.64 44.79
N LEU A 405 -8.47 -0.91 43.49
CA LEU A 405 -9.62 -0.92 42.56
C LEU A 405 -10.31 -2.29 42.42
N ALA A 406 -9.78 -3.36 43.01
CA ALA A 406 -10.38 -4.69 42.94
C ALA A 406 -11.87 -4.73 43.37
N PRO A 407 -12.30 -4.06 44.46
CA PRO A 407 -13.72 -4.02 44.83
C PRO A 407 -14.59 -3.34 43.77
N LEU A 408 -14.11 -2.23 43.19
CA LEU A 408 -14.81 -1.52 42.12
C LEU A 408 -14.92 -2.39 40.86
N MET A 409 -13.85 -3.08 40.50
CA MET A 409 -13.82 -4.01 39.37
C MET A 409 -14.82 -5.16 39.54
N ALA A 410 -15.02 -5.66 40.77
CA ALA A 410 -16.03 -6.66 41.06
C ALA A 410 -17.47 -6.12 40.87
N VAL A 411 -17.74 -4.89 41.30
CA VAL A 411 -19.03 -4.23 41.06
C VAL A 411 -19.29 -4.03 39.56
N ILE A 412 -18.28 -3.57 38.81
CA ILE A 412 -18.37 -3.42 37.35
C ILE A 412 -18.65 -4.78 36.68
N ALA A 413 -17.98 -5.84 37.13
CA ALA A 413 -18.20 -7.19 36.59
C ALA A 413 -19.64 -7.67 36.78
N ILE A 414 -20.23 -7.44 37.95
CA ILE A 414 -21.65 -7.75 38.22
C ILE A 414 -22.55 -6.90 37.32
N TRP A 415 -22.28 -5.60 37.19
CA TRP A 415 -23.08 -4.72 36.36
C TRP A 415 -23.10 -5.15 34.89
N ILE A 416 -21.95 -5.51 34.32
CA ILE A 416 -21.84 -6.03 32.95
C ILE A 416 -22.64 -7.32 32.76
N LYS A 417 -22.65 -8.20 33.77
CA LYS A 417 -23.43 -9.45 33.74
C LYS A 417 -24.93 -9.23 33.80
N LEU A 418 -25.37 -8.20 34.51
CA LEU A 418 -26.79 -7.83 34.59
C LEU A 418 -27.27 -7.07 33.34
N ASP A 419 -26.37 -6.34 32.67
CA ASP A 419 -26.70 -5.52 31.50
C ASP A 419 -26.89 -6.34 30.20
N SER A 420 -26.10 -7.39 29.99
CA SER A 420 -26.16 -8.19 28.75
C SER A 420 -25.68 -9.65 28.92
N PRO A 421 -26.21 -10.62 28.15
CA PRO A 421 -25.74 -12.00 28.16
C PRO A 421 -24.29 -12.09 27.65
N GLY A 422 -23.48 -13.04 28.15
CA GLY A 422 -22.10 -13.30 27.71
C GLY A 422 -21.01 -13.01 28.77
N GLY A 423 -19.73 -12.97 28.38
CA GLY A 423 -18.57 -12.84 29.29
C GLY A 423 -18.30 -11.42 29.81
N VAL A 424 -17.73 -11.30 31.03
CA VAL A 424 -17.35 -9.99 31.62
C VAL A 424 -16.10 -9.41 30.95
N ILE A 425 -15.13 -10.27 30.61
CA ILE A 425 -13.83 -9.87 30.08
C ILE A 425 -13.81 -10.09 28.57
N PHE A 426 -13.53 -9.01 27.85
CA PHE A 426 -13.18 -9.02 26.44
C PHE A 426 -11.67 -9.25 26.27
N ARG A 427 -11.30 -10.04 25.26
CA ARG A 427 -9.92 -10.43 24.97
C ARG A 427 -9.57 -10.05 23.54
N GLN A 428 -8.42 -9.42 23.34
CA GLN A 428 -7.96 -9.04 22.01
C GLN A 428 -6.45 -9.27 21.85
N ARG A 429 -6.04 -9.87 20.72
CA ARG A 429 -4.63 -9.98 20.35
C ARG A 429 -4.06 -8.61 19.97
N ARG A 430 -2.94 -8.24 20.57
CA ARG A 430 -2.22 -6.98 20.31
C ARG A 430 -0.72 -7.23 20.28
N CYS A 431 0.00 -6.34 19.61
CA CYS A 431 1.46 -6.39 19.55
C CYS A 431 2.06 -5.60 20.72
N GLY A 432 2.89 -6.29 21.48
CA GLY A 432 3.75 -5.74 22.52
C GLY A 432 5.17 -5.48 22.00
N GLU A 433 6.11 -5.32 22.92
CA GLU A 433 7.47 -4.89 22.60
C GLU A 433 8.15 -5.91 21.68
N ASN A 434 8.93 -5.41 20.71
CA ASN A 434 9.58 -6.20 19.65
C ASN A 434 8.58 -7.06 18.85
N GLY A 435 7.33 -6.61 18.72
CA GLY A 435 6.28 -7.31 17.98
C GLY A 435 5.73 -8.55 18.68
N LYS A 436 6.10 -8.82 19.94
CA LYS A 436 5.59 -9.97 20.69
C LYS A 436 4.09 -9.82 20.93
N GLU A 437 3.29 -10.72 20.39
CA GLU A 437 1.85 -10.68 20.63
C GLU A 437 1.49 -11.05 22.08
N PHE A 438 0.49 -10.35 22.62
CA PHE A 438 -0.12 -10.67 23.91
C PHE A 438 -1.65 -10.53 23.85
N THR A 439 -2.32 -11.08 24.86
CA THR A 439 -3.77 -10.96 25.00
C THR A 439 -4.09 -9.77 25.89
N MET A 440 -4.60 -8.70 25.29
CA MET A 440 -5.06 -7.52 26.01
C MET A 440 -6.45 -7.77 26.61
N TYR A 441 -6.61 -7.48 27.90
CA TYR A 441 -7.86 -7.65 28.64
C TYR A 441 -8.62 -6.33 28.80
N LYS A 442 -9.93 -6.35 28.56
CA LYS A 442 -10.84 -5.22 28.86
C LYS A 442 -12.12 -5.73 29.48
N PHE A 443 -12.86 -4.85 30.14
CA PHE A 443 -14.26 -5.15 30.41
C PHE A 443 -15.06 -5.11 29.12
N ARG A 444 -16.02 -6.02 28.99
CA ARG A 444 -16.91 -6.03 27.84
C ARG A 444 -17.80 -4.79 27.88
N SER A 445 -17.68 -3.97 26.85
CA SER A 445 -18.51 -2.79 26.64
C SER A 445 -19.39 -2.89 25.39
N MET A 446 -19.31 -3.98 24.63
CA MET A 446 -19.99 -4.17 23.36
C MET A 446 -20.80 -5.47 23.34
N VAL A 447 -21.80 -5.53 22.46
CA VAL A 447 -22.61 -6.73 22.19
C VAL A 447 -21.78 -7.82 21.52
N ASP A 448 -22.19 -9.09 21.64
CA ASP A 448 -21.39 -10.23 21.20
C ASP A 448 -21.16 -10.26 19.66
N ASN A 449 -22.09 -9.75 18.86
CA ASN A 449 -21.97 -9.65 17.39
C ASN A 449 -21.33 -8.34 16.90
N ALA A 450 -20.60 -7.61 17.76
CA ALA A 450 -20.04 -6.30 17.43
C ALA A 450 -19.11 -6.32 16.20
N GLU A 451 -18.38 -7.40 15.92
CA GLU A 451 -17.48 -7.45 14.77
C GLU A 451 -18.24 -7.61 13.43
N GLU A 452 -19.40 -8.29 13.43
CA GLU A 452 -20.27 -8.39 12.25
C GLU A 452 -20.89 -7.03 11.94
N VAL A 453 -21.49 -6.39 12.96
CA VAL A 453 -22.07 -5.04 12.85
C VAL A 453 -21.01 -4.03 12.40
N LYS A 454 -19.76 -4.14 12.88
CA LYS A 454 -18.64 -3.28 12.45
C LYS A 454 -18.43 -3.31 10.93
N ARG A 455 -18.50 -4.49 10.31
CA ARG A 455 -18.32 -4.61 8.85
C ARG A 455 -19.41 -3.87 8.08
N GLU A 456 -20.64 -3.89 8.59
CA GLU A 456 -21.78 -3.20 7.98
C GLU A 456 -21.69 -1.67 8.13
N ILE A 457 -21.19 -1.19 9.28
CA ILE A 457 -21.10 0.25 9.59
C ILE A 457 -19.72 0.86 9.31
N GLN A 458 -18.78 0.10 8.72
CA GLN A 458 -17.41 0.55 8.46
C GLN A 458 -17.35 1.84 7.64
N ILE A 459 -18.33 2.05 6.74
CA ILE A 459 -18.46 3.26 5.92
C ILE A 459 -18.79 4.53 6.73
N LEU A 460 -19.31 4.37 7.95
CA LEU A 460 -19.71 5.46 8.85
C LEU A 460 -18.58 5.89 9.79
N ASN A 461 -17.36 5.37 9.62
CA ASN A 461 -16.24 5.64 10.52
C ASN A 461 -15.91 7.15 10.59
N GLU A 462 -15.83 7.70 11.80
CA GLU A 462 -15.57 9.12 12.03
C GLU A 462 -14.08 9.45 12.20
N VAL A 463 -13.21 8.44 12.15
CA VAL A 463 -11.76 8.60 12.29
C VAL A 463 -11.00 7.95 11.14
N ASP A 464 -9.88 8.57 10.79
CA ASP A 464 -9.05 8.14 9.67
C ASP A 464 -8.16 6.95 10.05
N GLY A 465 -7.70 6.20 9.04
CA GLY A 465 -6.76 5.09 9.21
C GLY A 465 -7.44 3.77 9.62
N PRO A 466 -6.69 2.80 10.19
CA PRO A 466 -7.20 1.47 10.49
C PRO A 466 -8.09 1.41 11.75
N MET A 467 -8.23 2.54 12.45
CA MET A 467 -9.06 2.64 13.65
C MET A 467 -10.52 2.83 13.28
N PHE A 468 -11.43 2.22 14.04
CA PHE A 468 -12.86 2.46 13.90
C PHE A 468 -13.40 3.19 15.13
N LYS A 469 -14.05 4.34 14.92
CA LYS A 469 -14.72 5.12 15.97
C LYS A 469 -15.99 5.76 15.43
N LEU A 470 -17.06 5.66 16.20
CA LEU A 470 -18.35 6.29 15.93
C LEU A 470 -18.85 6.92 17.23
N SER A 471 -19.35 8.17 17.19
CA SER A 471 -19.79 8.89 18.39
C SER A 471 -21.01 8.23 19.05
N LYS A 472 -21.91 7.65 18.24
CA LYS A 472 -23.03 6.82 18.69
C LYS A 472 -22.88 5.41 18.15
N ASP A 473 -21.94 4.66 18.73
CA ASP A 473 -21.64 3.30 18.30
C ASP A 473 -22.76 2.32 18.70
N PRO A 474 -23.54 1.78 17.74
CA PRO A 474 -24.69 0.90 18.01
C PRO A 474 -24.25 -0.45 18.62
N ARG A 475 -22.95 -0.76 18.60
CA ARG A 475 -22.40 -1.99 19.17
C ARG A 475 -22.22 -1.90 20.69
N THR A 476 -22.35 -0.71 21.28
CA THR A 476 -22.06 -0.48 22.70
C THR A 476 -23.27 -0.83 23.58
N THR A 477 -23.06 -1.54 24.69
CA THR A 477 -24.15 -1.83 25.65
C THR A 477 -24.44 -0.61 26.55
N ARG A 478 -25.51 -0.65 27.37
CA ARG A 478 -25.83 0.50 28.25
C ARG A 478 -24.76 0.71 29.32
N ALA A 479 -24.33 -0.37 29.98
CA ALA A 479 -23.17 -0.31 30.89
C ALA A 479 -21.90 0.06 30.13
N GLY A 480 -21.71 -0.50 28.93
CA GLY A 480 -20.58 -0.22 28.06
C GLY A 480 -20.41 1.25 27.71
N TRP A 481 -21.53 1.99 27.55
CA TRP A 481 -21.50 3.42 27.26
C TRP A 481 -20.84 4.21 28.39
N VAL A 482 -21.22 3.93 29.64
CA VAL A 482 -20.62 4.56 30.82
C VAL A 482 -19.16 4.13 30.99
N LEU A 483 -18.86 2.84 30.82
CA LEU A 483 -17.50 2.32 30.97
C LEU A 483 -16.53 2.96 29.97
N ARG A 484 -16.94 3.14 28.71
CA ARG A 484 -16.13 3.79 27.68
C ARG A 484 -16.01 5.31 27.88
N ALA A 485 -17.07 5.97 28.35
CA ALA A 485 -17.02 7.39 28.67
C ALA A 485 -16.05 7.70 29.82
N THR A 486 -15.94 6.77 30.78
CA THR A 486 -15.08 6.89 31.96
C THR A 486 -13.71 6.22 31.79
N ASN A 487 -13.46 5.50 30.68
CA ASN A 487 -12.32 4.60 30.46
C ASN A 487 -12.19 3.48 31.51
N LEU A 488 -13.24 3.20 32.28
CA LEU A 488 -13.25 2.11 33.25
C LEU A 488 -13.19 0.74 32.57
N ASP A 489 -13.53 0.66 31.26
CA ASP A 489 -13.40 -0.56 30.49
C ASP A 489 -11.95 -1.07 30.35
N GLU A 490 -10.96 -0.18 30.51
CA GLU A 490 -9.54 -0.51 30.37
C GLU A 490 -8.89 -1.00 31.67
N LEU A 491 -9.58 -0.99 32.83
CA LEU A 491 -9.02 -1.43 34.12
C LEU A 491 -8.43 -2.85 34.11
N PRO A 492 -8.99 -3.85 33.42
CA PRO A 492 -8.38 -5.19 33.38
C PRO A 492 -6.98 -5.22 32.76
N GLN A 493 -6.58 -4.20 31.99
CA GLN A 493 -5.22 -4.08 31.45
C GLN A 493 -4.16 -3.90 32.55
N LEU A 494 -4.52 -3.48 33.77
CA LEU A 494 -3.60 -3.46 34.91
C LEU A 494 -3.00 -4.85 35.20
N TRP A 495 -3.73 -5.92 34.90
CA TRP A 495 -3.20 -7.29 34.97
C TRP A 495 -2.12 -7.55 33.92
N ASN A 496 -2.31 -7.05 32.68
CA ASN A 496 -1.29 -7.16 31.64
C ASN A 496 -0.01 -6.39 32.03
N ILE A 497 -0.15 -5.23 32.69
CA ILE A 497 0.99 -4.50 33.26
C ILE A 497 1.67 -5.35 34.33
N LEU A 498 0.93 -5.93 35.27
CA LEU A 498 1.50 -6.74 36.34
C LEU A 498 2.30 -7.95 35.80
N VAL A 499 1.74 -8.68 34.83
CA VAL A 499 2.39 -9.85 34.21
C VAL A 499 3.55 -9.47 33.28
N GLY A 500 3.59 -8.23 32.80
CA GLY A 500 4.68 -7.69 31.99
C GLY A 500 4.46 -7.79 30.49
N ASP A 501 3.21 -7.95 30.05
CA ASP A 501 2.82 -7.89 28.65
C ASP A 501 2.82 -6.44 28.13
N MET A 502 2.58 -5.48 29.02
CA MET A 502 2.54 -4.05 28.71
C MET A 502 3.11 -3.22 29.88
N SER A 503 3.17 -1.91 29.69
CA SER A 503 3.65 -0.90 30.63
C SER A 503 2.50 0.05 31.01
N LEU A 504 2.63 0.78 32.12
CA LEU A 504 1.65 1.81 32.47
C LEU A 504 1.64 2.94 31.44
N ILE A 505 2.83 3.32 30.95
CA ILE A 505 3.02 4.45 30.04
C ILE A 505 3.79 4.01 28.81
N GLY A 506 3.33 4.42 27.63
CA GLY A 506 3.93 4.03 26.36
C GLY A 506 2.96 4.15 25.18
N PRO A 507 3.43 3.87 23.95
CA PRO A 507 2.58 3.84 22.77
C PRO A 507 1.44 2.84 22.93
N ARG A 508 0.24 3.15 22.43
CA ARG A 508 -0.91 2.23 22.57
C ARG A 508 -0.65 0.90 21.85
N PRO A 509 -0.98 -0.27 22.45
CA PRO A 509 -0.94 -1.54 21.74
C PRO A 509 -1.88 -1.52 20.53
N LEU A 510 -1.34 -1.77 19.33
CA LEU A 510 -2.10 -1.92 18.09
C LEU A 510 -2.10 -3.39 17.64
N SER A 511 -3.04 -3.78 16.78
CA SER A 511 -3.02 -5.10 16.15
C SER A 511 -2.04 -5.11 14.97
N TRP A 512 -1.65 -6.29 14.49
CA TRP A 512 -0.84 -6.41 13.29
C TRP A 512 -1.50 -5.75 12.07
N ASP A 513 -2.81 -5.97 11.88
CA ASP A 513 -3.56 -5.38 10.77
C ASP A 513 -3.55 -3.85 10.79
N GLU A 514 -3.58 -3.24 11.98
CA GLU A 514 -3.50 -1.78 12.13
C GLU A 514 -2.09 -1.24 11.83
N MET A 515 -1.06 -2.08 11.86
CA MET A 515 0.35 -1.68 11.69
C MET A 515 0.99 -2.14 10.39
N ARG A 516 0.31 -2.95 9.59
CA ARG A 516 0.87 -3.52 8.35
C ARG A 516 1.29 -2.48 7.31
N PHE A 517 0.73 -1.28 7.38
CA PHE A 517 0.84 -0.27 6.33
C PHE A 517 2.20 0.46 6.27
N ASN A 518 3.02 0.43 7.34
CA ASN A 518 4.36 1.03 7.33
C ASN A 518 5.26 0.41 8.41
N PRO A 519 6.28 -0.37 7.99
CA PRO A 519 7.24 -1.01 8.89
C PRO A 519 8.02 -0.04 9.80
N ARG A 520 8.37 1.16 9.33
CA ARG A 520 9.30 2.06 10.05
C ARG A 520 8.71 2.66 11.31
N TRP A 521 7.50 3.23 11.24
CA TRP A 521 6.85 3.71 12.47
C TRP A 521 6.37 2.55 13.33
N ARG A 522 5.99 1.43 12.73
CA ARG A 522 5.62 0.21 13.46
C ARG A 522 6.79 -0.22 14.33
N ASP A 523 7.95 -0.45 13.73
CA ASP A 523 9.12 -0.97 14.42
C ASP A 523 9.64 0.03 15.47
N ALA A 524 9.59 1.34 15.18
CA ALA A 524 9.90 2.38 16.16
C ALA A 524 8.98 2.34 17.39
N ARG A 525 7.67 2.20 17.22
CA ARG A 525 6.72 2.08 18.34
C ARG A 525 6.85 0.76 19.10
N LEU A 526 7.23 -0.31 18.40
CA LEU A 526 7.48 -1.61 18.99
C LEU A 526 8.84 -1.70 19.70
N SER A 527 9.73 -0.70 19.52
CA SER A 527 11.06 -0.65 20.17
C SER A 527 11.03 -0.32 21.67
N VAL A 528 9.86 0.03 22.22
CA VAL A 528 9.63 0.31 23.63
C VAL A 528 8.39 -0.46 24.12
N PRO A 529 8.22 -0.67 25.44
CA PRO A 529 7.00 -1.26 25.98
C PRO A 529 5.75 -0.41 25.68
N GLN A 530 4.69 -1.06 25.20
CA GLN A 530 3.41 -0.42 24.88
C GLN A 530 2.67 -0.09 26.18
N GLY A 531 1.98 1.04 26.20
CA GLY A 531 1.38 1.62 27.39
C GLY A 531 -0.13 1.51 27.45
N LEU A 532 -0.65 1.42 28.67
CA LEU A 532 -2.05 1.75 28.95
C LEU A 532 -2.33 3.25 28.67
N ILE A 533 -1.42 4.12 29.12
CA ILE A 533 -1.48 5.57 28.93
C ILE A 533 -0.44 6.02 27.90
N GLY A 534 -0.88 6.67 26.82
CA GLY A 534 -0.01 7.19 25.76
C GLY A 534 0.10 8.71 25.79
N LEU A 535 1.24 9.25 25.32
CA LEU A 535 1.43 10.70 25.16
C LEU A 535 0.33 11.32 24.27
N TRP A 536 -0.11 10.58 23.24
CA TRP A 536 -1.18 11.00 22.36
C TRP A 536 -2.48 11.28 23.13
N GLN A 537 -2.83 10.52 24.18
CA GLN A 537 -4.10 10.72 24.91
C GLN A 537 -4.16 12.07 25.61
N ILE A 538 -2.99 12.62 25.95
CA ILE A 538 -2.86 13.88 26.69
C ILE A 538 -2.70 15.07 25.75
N LYS A 539 -1.98 14.88 24.63
CA LYS A 539 -1.74 15.93 23.64
C LYS A 539 -2.81 16.00 22.54
N SER A 540 -3.59 14.96 22.36
CA SER A 540 -4.66 14.89 21.36
C SER A 540 -5.87 15.68 21.82
N HIS A 541 -6.28 16.67 21.02
CA HIS A 541 -7.64 17.21 21.11
C HIS A 541 -8.67 16.17 20.61
N SER A 542 -9.96 16.41 20.85
CA SER A 542 -11.06 15.47 20.55
C SER A 542 -11.18 15.03 19.07
N LYS A 543 -10.43 15.66 18.14
CA LYS A 543 -10.43 15.40 16.69
C LYS A 543 -9.05 15.02 16.10
N ALA A 544 -8.10 14.49 16.87
CA ALA A 544 -6.81 14.09 16.30
C ALA A 544 -6.95 12.89 15.35
N SER A 545 -6.22 12.90 14.23
CA SER A 545 -6.20 11.74 13.32
C SER A 545 -5.29 10.64 13.84
N PHE A 546 -5.39 9.47 13.22
CA PHE A 546 -4.44 8.38 13.43
C PHE A 546 -2.99 8.81 13.17
N ALA A 547 -2.74 9.71 12.21
CA ALA A 547 -1.40 10.21 11.96
C ALA A 547 -0.86 11.05 13.13
N ASP A 548 -1.70 11.88 13.75
CA ASP A 548 -1.33 12.63 14.96
C ASP A 548 -1.02 11.68 16.12
N TRP A 549 -1.74 10.56 16.23
CA TRP A 549 -1.44 9.53 17.23
C TRP A 549 -0.07 8.92 17.00
N ILE A 550 0.23 8.48 15.77
CA ILE A 550 1.54 7.93 15.42
C ILE A 550 2.64 8.96 15.69
N ARG A 551 2.41 10.24 15.37
CA ARG A 551 3.34 11.33 15.68
C ARG A 551 3.66 11.40 17.18
N TYR A 552 2.65 11.44 18.05
CA TYR A 552 2.87 11.52 19.49
C TYR A 552 3.48 10.25 20.07
N ASP A 553 3.18 9.08 19.50
CA ASP A 553 3.83 7.83 19.87
C ASP A 553 5.32 7.85 19.51
N LEU A 554 5.69 8.36 18.32
CA LEU A 554 7.09 8.55 17.92
C LEU A 554 7.78 9.64 18.75
N GLU A 555 7.10 10.72 19.10
CA GLU A 555 7.61 11.76 20.00
C GLU A 555 7.95 11.16 21.37
N TYR A 556 7.08 10.29 21.89
CA TYR A 556 7.32 9.57 23.14
C TYR A 556 8.55 8.66 23.03
N VAL A 557 8.65 7.85 21.97
CA VAL A 557 9.79 6.96 21.75
C VAL A 557 11.09 7.77 21.72
N ASN A 558 11.15 8.82 20.92
CA ASN A 558 12.38 9.59 20.71
C ASN A 558 12.82 10.40 21.94
N ASN A 559 11.88 10.83 22.79
CA ASN A 559 12.16 11.69 23.95
C ASN A 559 11.96 10.96 25.28
N TRP A 560 11.98 9.62 25.25
CA TRP A 560 11.66 8.84 26.43
C TRP A 560 12.58 9.19 27.61
N SER A 561 11.97 9.48 28.76
CA SER A 561 12.64 9.61 30.05
C SER A 561 11.67 9.28 31.17
N ALA A 562 12.19 8.85 32.33
CA ALA A 562 11.34 8.61 33.50
C ALA A 562 10.58 9.86 33.95
N TRP A 563 11.15 11.04 33.72
CA TRP A 563 10.48 12.31 33.99
C TRP A 563 9.32 12.58 33.02
N LEU A 564 9.45 12.19 31.76
CA LEU A 564 8.35 12.26 30.79
C LEU A 564 7.21 11.32 31.20
N ASP A 565 7.53 10.08 31.60
CA ASP A 565 6.56 9.13 32.14
C ASP A 565 5.80 9.74 33.32
N LEU A 566 6.50 10.33 34.30
CA LEU A 566 5.84 10.98 35.44
C LEU A 566 4.94 12.16 35.02
N LYS A 567 5.38 13.00 34.07
CA LYS A 567 4.58 14.10 33.51
C LYS A 567 3.29 13.60 32.86
N ILE A 568 3.39 12.53 32.06
CA ILE A 568 2.24 11.91 31.40
C ILE A 568 1.26 11.40 32.46
N LEU A 569 1.74 10.68 33.48
CA LEU A 569 0.89 10.14 34.53
C LEU A 569 0.15 11.25 35.31
N LEU A 570 0.88 12.28 35.74
CA LEU A 570 0.30 13.40 36.50
C LEU A 570 -0.74 14.15 35.67
N LYS A 571 -0.45 14.41 34.40
CA LYS A 571 -1.37 15.12 33.52
C LYS A 571 -2.61 14.27 33.22
N ALA A 572 -2.46 12.95 33.02
CA ALA A 572 -3.60 12.04 32.88
C ALA A 572 -4.49 12.03 34.13
N PHE A 573 -3.88 12.02 35.33
CA PHE A 573 -4.62 12.11 36.60
C PHE A 573 -5.39 13.44 36.73
N VAL A 574 -4.74 14.57 36.40
CA VAL A 574 -5.37 15.90 36.42
C VAL A 574 -6.52 15.99 35.42
N ASP A 575 -6.35 15.48 34.20
CA ASP A 575 -7.40 15.50 33.18
C ASP A 575 -8.60 14.63 33.55
N MET A 576 -8.33 13.49 34.20
CA MET A 576 -9.38 12.59 34.71
C MET A 576 -10.16 13.19 35.89
N THR A 577 -9.48 13.92 36.78
CA THR A 577 -10.08 14.50 38.00
C THR A 577 -10.72 15.87 37.76
N ILE A 578 -10.06 16.79 37.06
CA ILE A 578 -10.51 18.18 36.89
C ILE A 578 -11.36 18.33 35.61
N GLY A 579 -10.93 17.74 34.50
CA GLY A 579 -11.57 17.93 33.19
C GLY A 579 -12.91 17.21 33.02
N ARG A 580 -13.04 16.00 33.57
CA ARG A 580 -14.25 15.17 33.42
C ARG A 580 -15.33 15.41 34.48
N LEU A 581 -14.97 15.82 35.70
CA LEU A 581 -15.96 16.25 36.69
C LEU A 581 -16.72 17.51 36.23
N TRP A 582 -16.07 18.41 35.49
CA TRP A 582 -16.71 19.59 34.91
C TRP A 582 -17.62 19.26 33.72
N SER A 583 -17.27 18.23 32.93
CA SER A 583 -18.11 17.73 31.82
C SER A 583 -19.32 16.93 32.30
N LEU A 584 -19.20 16.16 33.39
CA LEU A 584 -20.33 15.39 33.95
C LEU A 584 -21.28 16.27 34.78
N ALA A 585 -20.80 17.39 35.33
CA ALA A 585 -21.64 18.37 36.01
C ALA A 585 -22.45 19.27 35.04
N ASN A 586 -22.06 19.32 33.76
CA ASN A 586 -22.65 20.17 32.72
C ASN A 586 -23.23 19.38 31.52
N ALA A 587 -23.42 18.06 31.64
CA ALA A 587 -24.00 17.20 30.61
C ALA A 587 -25.47 16.84 30.90
#